data_AF-A0A4Y7ZNY0-F1
#
_entry.id   AF-A0A4Y7ZNY0-F1
#
_cell.length_a   1.000
_cell.length_b   1.000
_cell.length_c   1.000
_cell.angle_alpha   90.00
_cell.angle_beta   90.00
_cell.angle_gamma   90.00
#
_symmetry.space_group_name_H-M   'P 1'
#
loop_
_entity.id
_entity.type
_entity.pdbx_description
1 polymer ?
#
loop_
_entity_poly.entity_id
_entity_poly.type
_entity_poly.pdbx_seq_one_letter_code
_entity_poly.pdbx_strand_id
1 'polypeptide(L)'
;MNNEQTPSWHEGELTIQKRVGTAERMAQIGPKFIREFMPEQHREYFQNLCMLFIGFTDHYSQPRASVLFGDPGFIESPTETTLVINTQNSMGDFIHQQLKVGDKIGLVGVEFDTKRRNRLNAIVTDISQKNITINVLQSFGNCPKYIQDKTFKTHHAYGAFSTSTRSALDATDKQLIVQADTFFIASSFDDGEALRNRGVDMSHRGGEAGFVKMNAKEQLLVEDYYGNGFFNTMGNLLHNPIASLLFFDWQNGHILQLTVSSEILWDDKEQTDPTENTKAERTLRFTPLKVDFINNGLAYLQT
;
A
#
# COMPACT_ATOMS: atom_id res chain seq x y z
N MET A 1 -22.54 -15.30 25.57
CA MET A 1 -22.70 -15.14 24.11
C MET A 1 -21.31 -15.31 23.53
N ASN A 2 -21.05 -16.43 22.85
CA ASN A 2 -19.77 -16.66 22.19
C ASN A 2 -19.65 -15.63 21.06
N ASN A 3 -18.90 -14.54 21.30
CA ASN A 3 -18.41 -13.71 20.22
C ASN A 3 -17.45 -14.62 19.43
N GLU A 4 -17.93 -15.23 18.36
CA GLU A 4 -17.04 -15.75 17.33
C GLU A 4 -16.17 -14.58 16.88
N GLN A 5 -14.92 -14.56 17.33
CA GLN A 5 -13.95 -13.56 16.93
C GLN A 5 -13.81 -13.68 15.42
N THR A 6 -14.37 -12.70 14.69
CA THR A 6 -14.27 -12.64 13.23
C THR A 6 -12.79 -12.69 12.86
N PRO A 7 -12.36 -13.58 11.95
CA PRO A 7 -10.95 -13.84 11.71
C PRO A 7 -10.21 -12.57 11.31
N SER A 8 -9.09 -12.28 11.99
CA SER A 8 -8.23 -11.14 11.67
C SER A 8 -7.44 -11.37 10.39
N TRP A 9 -7.17 -12.64 10.07
CA TRP A 9 -6.28 -13.07 9.00
C TRP A 9 -7.05 -13.86 7.94
N HIS A 10 -6.69 -13.67 6.68
CA HIS A 10 -7.19 -14.50 5.59
C HIS A 10 -6.25 -15.67 5.28
N GLU A 11 -6.68 -16.58 4.39
CA GLU A 11 -5.97 -17.84 4.14
C GLU A 11 -4.51 -17.66 3.71
N GLY A 12 -4.22 -16.67 2.86
CA GLY A 12 -2.86 -16.38 2.40
C GLY A 12 -1.92 -15.96 3.51
N GLU A 13 -2.39 -15.07 4.41
CA GLU A 13 -1.62 -14.66 5.59
C GLU A 13 -1.39 -15.85 6.52
N LEU A 14 -2.43 -16.64 6.81
CA LEU A 14 -2.34 -17.81 7.66
C LEU A 14 -1.36 -18.85 7.11
N THR A 15 -1.33 -19.06 5.79
CA THR A 15 -0.42 -19.98 5.12
C THR A 15 1.04 -19.57 5.33
N ILE A 16 1.31 -18.28 5.20
CA ILE A 16 2.66 -17.73 5.39
C ILE A 16 3.05 -17.77 6.86
N GLN A 17 2.15 -17.37 7.77
CA GLN A 17 2.37 -17.42 9.22
C GLN A 17 2.66 -18.84 9.71
N LYS A 18 1.97 -19.85 9.16
CA LYS A 18 2.25 -21.27 9.44
C LYS A 18 3.64 -21.68 8.92
N ARG A 19 3.98 -21.30 7.68
CA ARG A 19 5.29 -21.63 7.08
C ARG A 19 6.46 -21.09 7.92
N VAL A 20 6.34 -19.89 8.47
CA VAL A 20 7.38 -19.29 9.33
C VAL A 20 7.22 -19.57 10.83
N GLY A 21 6.28 -20.43 11.23
CA GLY A 21 6.09 -20.80 12.64
C GLY A 21 5.54 -19.69 13.55
N THR A 22 4.88 -18.67 13.01
CA THR A 22 4.33 -17.54 13.79
C THR A 22 2.80 -17.56 13.95
N ALA A 23 2.11 -18.54 13.38
CA ALA A 23 0.65 -18.61 13.35
C ALA A 23 -0.01 -18.49 14.73
N GLU A 24 0.45 -19.23 15.74
CA GLU A 24 -0.12 -19.17 17.10
C GLU A 24 0.05 -17.80 17.73
N ARG A 25 1.23 -17.20 17.57
CA ARG A 25 1.52 -15.84 18.05
C ARG A 25 0.62 -14.81 17.34
N MET A 26 0.46 -14.92 16.03
CA MET A 26 -0.37 -14.00 15.25
C MET A 26 -1.86 -14.14 15.56
N ALA A 27 -2.35 -15.35 15.88
CA ALA A 27 -3.72 -15.56 16.32
C ALA A 27 -4.05 -14.79 17.62
N GLN A 28 -3.07 -14.65 18.53
CA GLN A 28 -3.25 -13.87 19.76
C GLN A 28 -3.10 -12.35 19.56
N ILE A 29 -2.28 -11.94 18.57
CA ILE A 29 -1.97 -10.53 18.28
C ILE A 29 -3.06 -9.89 17.41
N GLY A 30 -3.53 -10.58 16.37
CA GLY A 30 -4.46 -10.03 15.38
C GLY A 30 -5.66 -9.31 15.99
N PRO A 31 -6.46 -9.96 16.85
CA PRO A 31 -7.64 -9.35 17.47
C PRO A 31 -7.34 -8.14 18.37
N LYS A 32 -6.10 -7.98 18.84
CA LYS A 32 -5.70 -6.85 19.72
C LYS A 32 -5.23 -5.63 18.93
N PHE A 33 -4.67 -5.85 17.73
CA PHE A 33 -4.03 -4.79 16.95
C PHE A 33 -4.86 -4.36 15.74
N ILE A 34 -5.65 -5.26 15.15
CA ILE A 34 -6.52 -4.99 14.02
C ILE A 34 -7.93 -4.68 14.55
N ARG A 35 -8.36 -3.43 14.37
CA ARG A 35 -9.63 -2.91 14.90
C ARG A 35 -10.61 -2.61 13.78
N GLU A 36 -11.90 -2.67 14.08
CA GLU A 36 -13.00 -2.26 13.17
C GLU A 36 -13.29 -0.77 13.23
N PHE A 37 -12.55 -0.05 14.08
CA PHE A 37 -12.67 1.37 14.31
C PHE A 37 -11.28 1.99 14.43
N MET A 38 -11.20 3.29 14.23
CA MET A 38 -10.02 4.10 14.43
C MET A 38 -10.03 4.67 15.84
N PRO A 39 -9.04 4.35 16.69
CA PRO A 39 -8.79 5.10 17.91
C PRO A 39 -8.65 6.60 17.61
N GLU A 40 -8.93 7.48 18.59
CA GLU A 40 -8.84 8.94 18.43
C GLU A 40 -7.50 9.37 17.79
N GLN A 41 -6.39 8.81 18.27
CA GLN A 41 -5.06 9.09 17.71
C GLN A 41 -4.91 8.72 16.22
N HIS A 42 -5.63 7.71 15.72
CA HIS A 42 -5.66 7.37 14.29
C HIS A 42 -6.54 8.35 13.51
N ARG A 43 -7.66 8.78 14.09
CA ARG A 43 -8.56 9.76 13.47
C ARG A 43 -7.87 11.11 13.29
N GLU A 44 -7.21 11.60 14.32
CA GLU A 44 -6.40 12.82 14.27
C GLU A 44 -5.27 12.70 13.24
N TYR A 45 -4.61 11.54 13.20
CA TYR A 45 -3.56 11.27 12.23
C TYR A 45 -4.06 11.42 10.79
N PHE A 46 -5.14 10.70 10.41
CA PHE A 46 -5.65 10.77 9.05
C PHE A 46 -6.12 12.18 8.68
N GLN A 47 -6.70 12.93 9.61
CA GLN A 47 -7.14 14.32 9.39
C GLN A 47 -5.98 15.30 9.14
N ASN A 48 -4.79 15.01 9.66
CA ASN A 48 -3.61 15.86 9.50
C ASN A 48 -2.76 15.53 8.26
N LEU A 49 -3.08 14.45 7.54
CA LEU A 49 -2.33 14.09 6.34
C LEU A 49 -2.52 15.13 5.22
N CYS A 50 -1.51 15.22 4.37
CA CYS A 50 -1.59 15.92 3.08
C CYS A 50 -1.51 14.97 1.87
N MET A 51 -1.17 13.70 2.13
CA MET A 51 -1.06 12.63 1.14
C MET A 51 -1.69 11.35 1.68
N LEU A 52 -2.49 10.68 0.86
CA LEU A 52 -3.09 9.39 1.18
C LEU A 52 -2.96 8.44 0.00
N PHE A 53 -2.39 7.27 0.22
CA PHE A 53 -2.24 6.25 -0.81
C PHE A 53 -3.41 5.28 -0.75
N ILE A 54 -4.00 4.98 -1.90
CA ILE A 54 -5.21 4.18 -2.03
C ILE A 54 -5.02 3.05 -3.03
N GLY A 55 -5.35 1.84 -2.58
CA GLY A 55 -5.44 0.63 -3.38
C GLY A 55 -6.90 0.29 -3.62
N PHE A 56 -7.25 -0.04 -4.85
CA PHE A 56 -8.59 -0.43 -5.27
C PHE A 56 -8.49 -1.41 -6.44
N THR A 57 -9.59 -2.04 -6.85
CA THR A 57 -9.62 -2.88 -8.06
C THR A 57 -10.18 -2.09 -9.23
N ASP A 58 -9.58 -2.23 -10.42
CA ASP A 58 -10.22 -1.72 -11.64
C ASP A 58 -11.34 -2.64 -12.15
N HIS A 59 -11.94 -2.29 -13.30
CA HIS A 59 -13.03 -3.06 -13.90
C HIS A 59 -12.64 -4.48 -14.33
N TYR A 60 -11.34 -4.79 -14.41
CA TYR A 60 -10.83 -6.12 -14.69
C TYR A 60 -10.46 -6.88 -13.41
N SER A 61 -10.90 -6.37 -12.25
CA SER A 61 -10.59 -6.89 -10.92
C SER A 61 -9.08 -6.93 -10.62
N GLN A 62 -8.27 -6.12 -11.31
CA GLN A 62 -6.84 -6.03 -11.04
C GLN A 62 -6.58 -4.96 -9.99
N PRO A 63 -5.69 -5.22 -9.00
CA PRO A 63 -5.32 -4.21 -8.03
C PRO A 63 -4.62 -3.04 -8.73
N ARG A 64 -5.07 -1.84 -8.41
CA ARG A 64 -4.52 -0.56 -8.83
C ARG A 64 -4.19 0.28 -7.61
N ALA A 65 -3.16 1.07 -7.77
CA ALA A 65 -2.66 1.99 -6.77
C ALA A 65 -2.88 3.43 -7.25
N SER A 66 -3.19 4.33 -6.34
CA SER A 66 -3.26 5.77 -6.59
C SER A 66 -2.86 6.55 -5.33
N VAL A 67 -2.78 7.86 -5.48
CA VAL A 67 -2.49 8.81 -4.41
C VAL A 67 -3.47 9.98 -4.49
N LEU A 68 -3.94 10.40 -3.31
CA LEU A 68 -4.81 11.55 -3.08
C LEU A 68 -4.00 12.62 -2.35
N PHE A 69 -4.27 13.88 -2.68
CA PHE A 69 -3.61 15.03 -2.12
C PHE A 69 -4.64 16.00 -1.52
N GLY A 70 -4.22 16.73 -0.49
CA GLY A 70 -5.01 17.83 0.05
C GLY A 70 -4.28 18.53 1.17
N ASP A 71 -4.88 19.62 1.66
CA ASP A 71 -4.47 20.25 2.91
C ASP A 71 -5.04 19.47 4.11
N PRO A 72 -4.46 19.56 5.31
CA PRO A 72 -5.06 19.02 6.53
C PRO A 72 -6.55 19.35 6.62
N GLY A 73 -7.36 18.33 6.89
CA GLY A 73 -8.82 18.39 6.82
C GLY A 73 -9.44 17.88 5.51
N PHE A 74 -8.65 17.56 4.47
CA PHE A 74 -9.20 16.93 3.27
C PHE A 74 -9.71 15.50 3.53
N ILE A 75 -9.24 14.87 4.60
CA ILE A 75 -9.80 13.66 5.18
C ILE A 75 -10.47 14.06 6.49
N GLU A 76 -11.75 13.79 6.62
CA GLU A 76 -12.52 13.99 7.84
C GLU A 76 -12.92 12.65 8.45
N SER A 77 -13.03 12.60 9.78
CA SER A 77 -13.50 11.41 10.49
C SER A 77 -14.76 11.75 11.31
N PRO A 78 -15.96 11.72 10.71
CA PRO A 78 -17.20 12.04 11.43
C PRO A 78 -17.48 11.10 12.62
N THR A 79 -17.07 9.83 12.50
CA THR A 79 -17.17 8.80 13.54
C THR A 79 -15.88 7.98 13.61
N GLU A 80 -15.74 7.10 14.61
CA GLU A 80 -14.59 6.19 14.70
C GLU A 80 -14.56 5.12 13.59
N THR A 81 -15.67 4.88 12.90
CA THR A 81 -15.77 3.89 11.81
C THR A 81 -15.93 4.51 10.43
N THR A 82 -15.99 5.84 10.32
CA THR A 82 -16.27 6.52 9.05
C THR A 82 -15.19 7.55 8.74
N LEU A 83 -14.73 7.53 7.48
CA LEU A 83 -13.95 8.61 6.89
C LEU A 83 -14.69 9.20 5.69
N VAL A 84 -14.59 10.51 5.53
CA VAL A 84 -14.99 11.25 4.33
C VAL A 84 -13.70 11.82 3.74
N ILE A 85 -13.42 11.50 2.49
CA ILE A 85 -12.17 11.88 1.84
C ILE A 85 -12.50 12.73 0.63
N ASN A 86 -11.98 13.96 0.59
CA ASN A 86 -12.00 14.78 -0.61
C ASN A 86 -11.03 14.21 -1.65
N THR A 87 -11.56 13.94 -2.83
CA THR A 87 -10.84 13.27 -3.92
C THR A 87 -10.66 14.18 -5.13
N GLN A 88 -10.85 15.49 -5.00
CA GLN A 88 -10.71 16.43 -6.11
C GLN A 88 -9.27 16.54 -6.62
N ASN A 89 -8.30 16.26 -5.76
CA ASN A 89 -6.88 16.23 -6.10
C ASN A 89 -6.36 14.80 -5.98
N SER A 90 -6.28 14.12 -7.12
CA SER A 90 -5.88 12.72 -7.22
C SER A 90 -4.92 12.49 -8.37
N MET A 91 -4.20 11.38 -8.33
CA MET A 91 -3.51 10.85 -9.50
C MET A 91 -4.56 10.31 -10.50
N GLY A 92 -4.94 11.14 -11.48
CA GLY A 92 -6.00 10.82 -12.43
C GLY A 92 -7.40 10.82 -11.80
N ASP A 93 -8.44 10.64 -12.62
CA ASP A 93 -9.84 10.59 -12.16
C ASP A 93 -10.33 9.14 -12.00
N PHE A 94 -9.68 8.39 -11.11
CA PHE A 94 -10.04 6.98 -10.87
C PHE A 94 -11.33 6.82 -10.07
N ILE A 95 -11.78 7.85 -9.34
CA ILE A 95 -12.96 7.80 -8.50
C ILE A 95 -14.23 7.62 -9.35
N HIS A 96 -14.42 8.47 -10.36
CA HIS A 96 -15.60 8.37 -11.23
C HIS A 96 -15.44 7.27 -12.28
N GLN A 97 -14.20 6.94 -12.63
CA GLN A 97 -13.92 6.00 -13.70
C GLN A 97 -13.86 4.55 -13.25
N GLN A 98 -13.47 4.25 -12.01
CA GLN A 98 -13.12 2.89 -11.59
C GLN A 98 -13.78 2.45 -10.28
N LEU A 99 -14.05 3.37 -9.36
CA LEU A 99 -14.58 3.05 -8.03
C LEU A 99 -16.11 3.05 -7.99
N LYS A 100 -16.69 2.13 -7.20
CA LYS A 100 -18.14 2.00 -6.99
C LYS A 100 -18.45 1.86 -5.50
N VAL A 101 -19.68 2.21 -5.12
CA VAL A 101 -20.22 1.89 -3.80
C VAL A 101 -20.22 0.37 -3.61
N GLY A 102 -19.71 -0.09 -2.48
CA GLY A 102 -19.50 -1.50 -2.17
C GLY A 102 -18.08 -2.01 -2.43
N ASP A 103 -17.24 -1.24 -3.14
CA ASP A 103 -15.85 -1.65 -3.38
C ASP A 103 -15.04 -1.66 -2.08
N LYS A 104 -14.20 -2.69 -1.92
CA LYS A 104 -13.24 -2.79 -0.81
C LYS A 104 -11.91 -2.17 -1.22
N ILE A 105 -11.47 -1.18 -0.47
CA ILE A 105 -10.23 -0.42 -0.71
C ILE A 105 -9.24 -0.60 0.43
N GLY A 106 -7.96 -0.42 0.09
CA GLY A 106 -6.87 -0.35 1.06
C GLY A 106 -6.28 1.04 1.09
N LEU A 107 -6.02 1.58 2.28
CA LEU A 107 -5.45 2.90 2.48
C LEU A 107 -4.21 2.80 3.36
N VAL A 108 -3.18 3.57 3.01
CA VAL A 108 -2.06 3.83 3.92
C VAL A 108 -1.76 5.32 3.92
N GLY A 109 -1.78 5.91 5.11
CA GLY A 109 -1.23 7.24 5.33
C GLY A 109 0.22 7.10 5.77
N VAL A 110 1.11 7.94 5.27
CA VAL A 110 2.51 8.00 5.70
C VAL A 110 2.88 9.46 5.96
N GLU A 111 3.37 9.72 7.16
CA GLU A 111 3.98 10.98 7.57
C GLU A 111 5.49 10.76 7.66
N PHE A 112 6.22 11.28 6.68
CA PHE A 112 7.62 10.95 6.45
C PHE A 112 8.57 11.56 7.48
N ASP A 113 8.27 12.76 7.98
CA ASP A 113 9.10 13.50 8.94
C ASP A 113 8.99 12.95 10.38
N THR A 114 7.80 12.51 10.80
CA THR A 114 7.60 11.85 12.11
C THR A 114 7.74 10.33 12.04
N LYS A 115 7.98 9.79 10.84
CA LYS A 115 8.02 8.35 10.52
C LYS A 115 6.77 7.61 10.99
N ARG A 116 5.59 8.23 10.88
CA ARG A 116 4.34 7.60 11.27
C ARG A 116 3.66 6.97 10.05
N ARG A 117 3.08 5.79 10.26
CA ARG A 117 2.29 5.10 9.23
C ARG A 117 1.13 4.34 9.86
N ASN A 118 -0.08 4.69 9.42
CA ASN A 118 -1.29 3.95 9.76
C ASN A 118 -1.95 3.42 8.50
N ARG A 119 -2.52 2.23 8.63
CA ARG A 119 -3.17 1.53 7.55
C ARG A 119 -4.63 1.30 7.89
N LEU A 120 -5.46 1.33 6.84
CA LEU A 120 -6.89 1.22 6.95
C LEU A 120 -7.45 0.51 5.72
N ASN A 121 -8.15 -0.60 5.90
CA ASN A 121 -8.95 -1.23 4.86
C ASN A 121 -10.41 -0.88 5.10
N ALA A 122 -11.15 -0.58 4.05
CA ALA A 122 -12.50 -0.04 4.14
C ALA A 122 -13.39 -0.50 2.99
N ILE A 123 -14.69 -0.27 3.14
CA ILE A 123 -15.68 -0.38 2.08
C ILE A 123 -16.22 1.00 1.72
N VAL A 124 -16.37 1.28 0.44
CA VAL A 124 -16.97 2.53 -0.06
C VAL A 124 -18.47 2.50 0.19
N THR A 125 -19.00 3.49 0.90
CA THR A 125 -20.43 3.59 1.24
C THR A 125 -21.15 4.68 0.45
N ASP A 126 -20.45 5.70 -0.01
CA ASP A 126 -21.00 6.76 -0.84
C ASP A 126 -19.92 7.37 -1.75
N ILE A 127 -20.32 7.79 -2.95
CA ILE A 127 -19.46 8.51 -3.89
C ILE A 127 -20.21 9.75 -4.37
N SER A 128 -19.63 10.91 -4.13
CA SER A 128 -20.11 12.20 -4.62
C SER A 128 -19.15 12.79 -5.64
N GLN A 129 -19.48 13.96 -6.21
CA GLN A 129 -18.58 14.64 -7.16
C GLN A 129 -17.20 14.97 -6.59
N LYS A 130 -17.12 15.26 -5.28
CA LYS A 130 -15.90 15.76 -4.63
C LYS A 130 -15.31 14.80 -3.61
N ASN A 131 -16.14 13.94 -3.02
CA ASN A 131 -15.77 13.13 -1.88
C ASN A 131 -16.20 11.68 -2.06
N ILE A 132 -15.46 10.77 -1.42
CA ILE A 132 -15.92 9.43 -1.11
C ILE A 132 -16.16 9.31 0.40
N THR A 133 -17.20 8.57 0.78
CA THR A 133 -17.43 8.15 2.16
C THR A 133 -17.12 6.67 2.27
N ILE A 134 -16.40 6.29 3.32
CA ILE A 134 -15.96 4.92 3.53
C ILE A 134 -16.24 4.47 4.96
N ASN A 135 -16.54 3.18 5.12
CA ASN A 135 -16.65 2.54 6.43
C ASN A 135 -15.44 1.64 6.69
N VAL A 136 -14.84 1.78 7.87
CA VAL A 136 -13.66 1.02 8.29
C VAL A 136 -13.99 -0.47 8.43
N LEU A 137 -13.16 -1.31 7.82
CA LEU A 137 -13.18 -2.76 8.00
C LEU A 137 -12.04 -3.21 8.93
N GLN A 138 -10.85 -2.63 8.73
CA GLN A 138 -9.65 -2.88 9.52
C GLN A 138 -8.85 -1.59 9.66
N SER A 139 -8.38 -1.25 10.86
CA SER A 139 -7.44 -0.15 11.12
C SER A 139 -6.36 -0.60 12.09
N PHE A 140 -5.10 -0.29 11.76
CA PHE A 140 -3.94 -0.59 12.57
C PHE A 140 -2.75 0.29 12.23
N GLY A 141 -1.90 0.54 13.23
CA GLY A 141 -0.62 1.22 13.05
C GLY A 141 0.45 0.22 12.62
N ASN A 142 1.36 0.65 11.75
CA ASN A 142 2.57 -0.11 11.42
C ASN A 142 3.80 0.55 12.05
N CYS A 143 4.83 -0.26 12.29
CA CYS A 143 6.10 0.23 12.81
C CYS A 143 6.75 1.28 11.87
N PRO A 144 7.44 2.29 12.42
CA PRO A 144 8.13 3.36 11.66
C PRO A 144 9.31 2.86 10.81
N LYS A 145 9.72 1.59 10.96
CA LYS A 145 10.89 1.03 10.27
C LYS A 145 10.83 1.28 8.76
N TYR A 146 11.99 1.66 8.23
CA TYR A 146 12.26 1.91 6.81
C TYR A 146 11.50 3.07 6.16
N ILE A 147 10.82 3.91 6.94
CA ILE A 147 10.32 5.20 6.45
C ILE A 147 11.51 6.16 6.42
N GLN A 148 11.78 6.72 5.24
CA GLN A 148 12.84 7.68 5.02
C GLN A 148 12.34 9.10 5.32
N ASP A 149 13.17 9.89 5.98
CA ASP A 149 12.84 11.28 6.29
C ASP A 149 12.71 12.08 4.99
N LYS A 150 11.57 12.75 4.82
CA LYS A 150 11.32 13.63 3.67
C LYS A 150 10.59 14.87 4.14
N THR A 151 10.98 16.00 3.58
CA THR A 151 10.28 17.28 3.71
C THR A 151 9.84 17.70 2.33
N PHE A 152 8.70 18.39 2.25
CA PHE A 152 8.03 18.67 0.99
C PHE A 152 7.71 20.15 0.81
N LYS A 153 7.74 20.59 -0.44
CA LYS A 153 7.19 21.88 -0.92
C LYS A 153 6.10 21.63 -1.95
N THR A 154 5.20 22.59 -2.11
CA THR A 154 4.16 22.54 -3.15
C THR A 154 4.76 22.45 -4.55
N HIS A 155 4.16 21.61 -5.40
CA HIS A 155 4.49 21.51 -6.82
C HIS A 155 3.49 22.31 -7.66
N HIS A 156 3.90 23.44 -8.22
CA HIS A 156 3.00 24.32 -8.96
C HIS A 156 2.53 23.77 -10.32
N ALA A 157 3.23 22.79 -10.90
CA ALA A 157 2.81 22.16 -12.17
C ALA A 157 1.85 20.98 -11.97
N TYR A 158 1.53 20.62 -10.73
CA TYR A 158 0.52 19.61 -10.42
C TYR A 158 -0.84 19.94 -11.07
N GLY A 159 -1.55 18.91 -11.51
CA GLY A 159 -2.84 19.04 -12.19
C GLY A 159 -2.74 19.22 -13.71
N ALA A 160 -1.59 19.68 -14.23
CA ALA A 160 -1.28 19.68 -15.67
C ALA A 160 -0.60 18.37 -16.10
N PHE A 161 -1.07 17.23 -15.57
CA PHE A 161 -0.42 15.94 -15.79
C PHE A 161 -0.80 15.30 -17.13
N SER A 162 0.12 14.49 -17.64
CA SER A 162 -0.09 13.66 -18.83
C SER A 162 0.35 12.23 -18.54
N THR A 163 -0.41 11.27 -19.04
CA THR A 163 -0.10 9.85 -18.85
C THR A 163 0.37 9.23 -20.17
N SER A 164 1.41 8.41 -20.09
CA SER A 164 1.85 7.54 -21.19
C SER A 164 1.92 6.10 -20.71
N THR A 165 1.53 5.17 -21.58
CA THR A 165 1.53 3.74 -21.28
C THR A 165 2.52 3.02 -22.19
N ARG A 166 3.32 2.12 -21.60
CA ARG A 166 4.32 1.29 -22.27
C ARG A 166 4.25 -0.15 -21.75
N SER A 167 4.77 -1.09 -22.53
CA SER A 167 4.86 -2.52 -22.14
C SER A 167 6.17 -2.90 -21.46
N ALA A 168 7.17 -2.01 -21.46
CA ALA A 168 8.49 -2.26 -20.91
C ALA A 168 9.08 -0.99 -20.27
N LEU A 169 9.98 -1.20 -19.31
CA LEU A 169 10.72 -0.15 -18.62
C LEU A 169 11.81 0.43 -19.53
N ASP A 170 11.92 1.75 -19.59
CA ASP A 170 13.08 2.41 -20.20
C ASP A 170 14.24 2.60 -19.19
N ALA A 171 15.34 3.20 -19.64
CA ALA A 171 16.51 3.42 -18.79
C ALA A 171 16.23 4.37 -17.61
N THR A 172 15.39 5.38 -17.82
CA THR A 172 15.00 6.36 -16.80
C THR A 172 14.11 5.72 -15.75
N ASP A 173 13.15 4.89 -16.17
CA ASP A 173 12.29 4.12 -15.28
C ASP A 173 13.12 3.20 -14.36
N LYS A 174 14.09 2.49 -14.95
CA LYS A 174 14.99 1.58 -14.21
C LYS A 174 15.84 2.34 -13.19
N GLN A 175 16.37 3.49 -13.58
CA GLN A 175 17.14 4.33 -12.68
C GLN A 175 16.28 4.85 -11.53
N LEU A 176 15.06 5.31 -11.81
CA LEU A 176 14.11 5.75 -10.79
C LEU A 176 13.83 4.63 -9.79
N ILE A 177 13.56 3.41 -10.25
CA ILE A 177 13.26 2.26 -9.40
C ILE A 177 14.44 1.91 -8.49
N VAL A 178 15.67 1.82 -9.02
CA VAL A 178 16.85 1.41 -8.23
C VAL A 178 17.26 2.50 -7.24
N GLN A 179 17.06 3.78 -7.57
CA GLN A 179 17.35 4.90 -6.67
C GLN A 179 16.21 5.18 -5.68
N ALA A 180 15.04 4.58 -5.87
CA ALA A 180 13.92 4.75 -4.96
C ALA A 180 14.29 4.24 -3.57
N ASP A 181 13.92 5.03 -2.57
CA ASP A 181 14.03 4.70 -1.15
C ASP A 181 12.65 4.37 -0.54
N THR A 182 11.60 4.49 -1.37
CA THR A 182 10.21 4.20 -1.03
C THR A 182 9.43 3.84 -2.30
N PHE A 183 8.57 2.83 -2.20
CA PHE A 183 7.48 2.57 -3.16
C PHE A 183 6.23 2.09 -2.42
N PHE A 184 5.09 2.15 -3.09
CA PHE A 184 3.83 1.66 -2.56
C PHE A 184 3.31 0.50 -3.38
N ILE A 185 2.66 -0.46 -2.74
CA ILE A 185 2.14 -1.65 -3.39
C ILE A 185 0.67 -1.84 -3.03
N ALA A 186 -0.17 -1.89 -4.06
CA ALA A 186 -1.52 -2.41 -3.98
C ALA A 186 -1.55 -3.88 -4.38
N SER A 187 -2.16 -4.71 -3.53
CA SER A 187 -2.41 -6.13 -3.81
C SER A 187 -3.78 -6.51 -3.25
N SER A 188 -4.36 -7.62 -3.70
CA SER A 188 -5.70 -8.02 -3.26
C SER A 188 -5.80 -9.48 -2.90
N PHE A 189 -6.73 -9.79 -2.01
CA PHE A 189 -7.17 -11.14 -1.72
C PHE A 189 -8.69 -11.17 -1.70
N ASP A 190 -9.28 -11.99 -2.56
CA ASP A 190 -10.72 -12.21 -2.57
C ASP A 190 -10.98 -13.67 -2.95
N ASP A 191 -11.73 -14.37 -2.09
CA ASP A 191 -12.18 -15.75 -2.28
C ASP A 191 -13.71 -15.82 -2.41
N GLY A 192 -14.37 -14.67 -2.58
CA GLY A 192 -15.82 -14.55 -2.71
C GLY A 192 -16.57 -14.45 -1.38
N GLU A 193 -15.88 -14.52 -0.24
CA GLU A 193 -16.52 -14.37 1.06
C GLU A 193 -16.77 -12.90 1.43
N ALA A 194 -17.91 -12.63 2.08
CA ALA A 194 -18.27 -11.31 2.57
C ALA A 194 -17.57 -10.94 3.90
N LEU A 195 -16.33 -11.39 4.11
CA LEU A 195 -15.54 -11.07 5.30
C LEU A 195 -14.77 -9.76 5.15
N ARG A 196 -14.45 -9.15 6.30
CA ARG A 196 -13.75 -7.85 6.43
C ARG A 196 -12.26 -7.87 6.06
N ASN A 197 -11.65 -9.04 6.08
CA ASN A 197 -10.23 -9.29 5.78
C ASN A 197 -10.02 -9.73 4.32
N ARG A 198 -10.91 -9.28 3.43
CA ARG A 198 -10.86 -9.49 1.98
C ARG A 198 -10.81 -8.13 1.29
N GLY A 199 -10.48 -8.13 0.01
CA GLY A 199 -10.45 -6.94 -0.85
C GLY A 199 -9.03 -6.47 -1.11
N VAL A 200 -8.93 -5.19 -1.48
CA VAL A 200 -7.65 -4.57 -1.81
C VAL A 200 -6.97 -4.05 -0.56
N ASP A 201 -5.66 -4.13 -0.62
CA ASP A 201 -4.76 -3.56 0.34
C ASP A 201 -3.80 -2.55 -0.28
N MET A 202 -3.32 -1.60 0.53
CA MET A 202 -2.24 -0.69 0.18
C MET A 202 -1.14 -0.73 1.25
N SER A 203 0.11 -0.88 0.82
CA SER A 203 1.26 -0.98 1.70
C SER A 203 2.41 -0.09 1.25
N HIS A 204 3.09 0.53 2.21
CA HIS A 204 4.37 1.22 2.01
C HIS A 204 5.54 0.22 2.14
N ARG A 205 6.50 0.29 1.22
CA ARG A 205 7.79 -0.39 1.28
C ARG A 205 8.89 0.65 1.17
N GLY A 206 9.86 0.59 2.06
CA GLY A 206 10.97 1.53 2.06
C GLY A 206 12.27 0.85 2.48
N GLY A 207 13.37 1.56 2.29
CA GLY A 207 14.73 1.11 2.54
C GLY A 207 15.72 2.17 2.06
N GLU A 208 17.02 1.93 2.20
CA GLU A 208 18.01 2.79 1.56
C GLU A 208 17.93 2.64 0.03
N ALA A 209 18.37 3.66 -0.71
CA ALA A 209 18.48 3.55 -2.17
C ALA A 209 19.25 2.26 -2.56
N GLY A 210 18.70 1.50 -3.50
CA GLY A 210 19.19 0.17 -3.86
C GLY A 210 18.51 -1.00 -3.12
N PHE A 211 17.56 -0.74 -2.20
CA PHE A 211 16.75 -1.82 -1.60
C PHE A 211 15.85 -2.54 -2.61
N VAL A 212 15.50 -1.84 -3.71
CA VAL A 212 14.92 -2.45 -4.90
C VAL A 212 16.04 -2.71 -5.90
N LYS A 213 16.39 -3.98 -6.07
CA LYS A 213 17.39 -4.41 -7.06
C LYS A 213 16.69 -4.79 -8.35
N MET A 214 17.43 -4.79 -9.46
CA MET A 214 16.95 -5.27 -10.74
C MET A 214 17.87 -6.37 -11.27
N ASN A 215 17.30 -7.48 -11.72
CA ASN A 215 18.08 -8.57 -12.30
C ASN A 215 18.27 -8.42 -13.82
N ALA A 216 19.05 -9.30 -14.43
CA ALA A 216 19.33 -9.27 -15.88
C ALA A 216 18.10 -9.46 -16.78
N LYS A 217 16.97 -9.91 -16.23
CA LYS A 217 15.68 -10.06 -16.92
C LYS A 217 14.74 -8.87 -16.67
N GLU A 218 15.27 -7.78 -16.12
CA GLU A 218 14.51 -6.57 -15.79
C GLU A 218 13.39 -6.80 -14.75
N GLN A 219 13.55 -7.84 -13.92
CA GLN A 219 12.65 -8.09 -12.80
C GLN A 219 13.16 -7.37 -11.56
N LEU A 220 12.23 -6.81 -10.80
CA LEU A 220 12.52 -6.14 -9.54
C LEU A 220 12.64 -7.19 -8.44
N LEU A 221 13.65 -7.06 -7.60
CA LEU A 221 13.90 -7.91 -6.43
C LEU A 221 13.86 -7.02 -5.18
N VAL A 222 12.92 -7.32 -4.29
CA VAL A 222 12.71 -6.59 -3.04
C VAL A 222 12.88 -7.57 -1.88
N GLU A 223 13.91 -7.34 -1.09
CA GLU A 223 14.15 -8.11 0.13
C GLU A 223 13.06 -7.83 1.17
N ASP A 224 12.46 -8.87 1.73
CA ASP A 224 11.46 -8.75 2.80
C ASP A 224 12.15 -8.95 4.15
N TYR A 225 12.42 -7.82 4.81
CA TYR A 225 13.02 -7.77 6.14
C TYR A 225 11.97 -7.98 7.25
N TYR A 226 12.44 -8.27 8.45
CA TYR A 226 11.59 -8.50 9.62
C TYR A 226 10.62 -7.33 9.89
N GLY A 227 9.33 -7.62 9.76
CA GLY A 227 8.22 -6.67 9.95
C GLY A 227 7.35 -6.96 11.18
N ASN A 228 6.06 -6.64 11.10
CA ASN A 228 5.08 -6.92 12.16
C ASN A 228 4.54 -8.37 12.14
N GLY A 229 4.94 -9.18 11.15
CA GLY A 229 4.50 -10.58 10.99
C GLY A 229 3.07 -10.75 10.50
N PHE A 230 2.41 -9.68 10.03
CA PHE A 230 1.01 -9.77 9.58
C PHE A 230 0.90 -10.38 8.18
N PHE A 231 1.92 -10.18 7.34
CA PHE A 231 2.02 -10.71 5.98
C PHE A 231 0.93 -10.28 5.01
N ASN A 232 0.24 -9.16 5.25
CA ASN A 232 -0.91 -8.77 4.42
C ASN A 232 -0.59 -8.70 2.91
N THR A 233 0.50 -8.02 2.53
CA THR A 233 0.90 -7.96 1.11
C THR A 233 1.20 -9.36 0.57
N MET A 234 2.01 -10.15 1.28
CA MET A 234 2.45 -11.45 0.77
C MET A 234 1.33 -12.47 0.74
N GLY A 235 0.43 -12.44 1.73
CA GLY A 235 -0.76 -13.29 1.77
C GLY A 235 -1.65 -13.03 0.56
N ASN A 236 -1.84 -11.75 0.19
CA ASN A 236 -2.50 -11.38 -1.06
C ASN A 236 -1.78 -11.98 -2.28
N LEU A 237 -0.46 -11.73 -2.39
CA LEU A 237 0.35 -12.17 -3.54
C LEU A 237 0.43 -13.70 -3.70
N LEU A 238 0.26 -14.46 -2.62
CA LEU A 238 0.25 -15.91 -2.66
C LEU A 238 -0.97 -16.46 -3.43
N HIS A 239 -2.11 -15.77 -3.38
CA HIS A 239 -3.34 -16.18 -4.06
C HIS A 239 -3.58 -15.40 -5.36
N ASN A 240 -3.32 -14.10 -5.35
CA ASN A 240 -3.39 -13.25 -6.53
C ASN A 240 -2.00 -12.69 -6.83
N PRO A 241 -1.24 -13.30 -7.75
CA PRO A 241 0.14 -12.91 -8.04
C PRO A 241 0.22 -11.65 -8.92
N ILE A 242 -0.78 -10.77 -8.87
CA ILE A 242 -0.81 -9.49 -9.58
C ILE A 242 -0.81 -8.36 -8.55
N ALA A 243 -0.03 -7.31 -8.81
CA ALA A 243 0.03 -6.13 -7.96
C ALA A 243 0.21 -4.85 -8.78
N SER A 244 -0.09 -3.71 -8.16
CA SER A 244 0.31 -2.41 -8.67
C SER A 244 1.35 -1.78 -7.77
N LEU A 245 2.47 -1.35 -8.35
CA LEU A 245 3.55 -0.64 -7.66
C LEU A 245 3.52 0.84 -8.05
N LEU A 246 3.70 1.75 -7.09
CA LEU A 246 3.90 3.18 -7.33
C LEU A 246 5.30 3.60 -6.88
N PHE A 247 6.07 4.12 -7.83
CA PHE A 247 7.35 4.78 -7.62
C PHE A 247 7.21 6.27 -7.90
N PHE A 248 8.01 7.07 -7.21
CA PHE A 248 7.88 8.53 -7.21
C PHE A 248 9.21 9.20 -7.51
N ASP A 249 9.24 10.04 -8.53
CA ASP A 249 10.28 11.04 -8.70
C ASP A 249 9.89 12.26 -7.88
N TRP A 250 10.31 12.26 -6.62
CA TRP A 250 10.01 13.34 -5.68
C TRP A 250 10.66 14.68 -6.07
N GLN A 251 11.65 14.69 -6.97
CA GLN A 251 12.36 15.91 -7.37
C GLN A 251 11.63 16.62 -8.52
N ASN A 252 11.16 15.86 -9.50
CA ASN A 252 10.50 16.41 -10.69
C ASN A 252 8.97 16.26 -10.68
N GLY A 253 8.41 15.55 -9.69
CA GLY A 253 6.98 15.42 -9.50
C GLY A 253 6.33 14.37 -10.40
N HIS A 254 7.10 13.40 -10.88
CA HIS A 254 6.61 12.34 -11.77
C HIS A 254 6.24 11.08 -10.98
N ILE A 255 5.29 10.31 -11.50
CA ILE A 255 4.87 9.03 -10.93
C ILE A 255 5.10 7.93 -11.98
N LEU A 256 5.70 6.83 -11.53
CA LEU A 256 5.81 5.60 -12.31
C LEU A 256 4.94 4.53 -11.66
N GLN A 257 3.85 4.16 -12.32
CA GLN A 257 2.98 3.06 -11.90
C GLN A 257 3.29 1.81 -12.72
N LEU A 258 3.55 0.70 -12.03
CA LEU A 258 3.74 -0.60 -12.66
C LEU A 258 2.57 -1.51 -12.33
N THR A 259 2.05 -2.22 -13.34
CA THR A 259 1.34 -3.48 -13.10
C THR A 259 2.36 -4.60 -13.22
N VAL A 260 2.43 -5.47 -12.20
CA VAL A 260 3.43 -6.52 -12.13
C VAL A 260 2.79 -7.87 -11.85
N SER A 261 3.42 -8.95 -12.32
CA SER A 261 3.25 -10.26 -11.69
C SER A 261 4.27 -10.44 -10.57
N SER A 262 3.94 -11.22 -9.56
CA SER A 262 4.78 -11.43 -8.38
C SER A 262 5.08 -12.90 -8.10
N GLU A 263 6.24 -13.14 -7.50
CA GLU A 263 6.63 -14.43 -6.97
C GLU A 263 7.37 -14.24 -5.64
N ILE A 264 7.11 -15.14 -4.69
CA ILE A 264 7.78 -15.16 -3.39
C ILE A 264 8.91 -16.18 -3.47
N LEU A 265 10.15 -15.70 -3.43
CA LEU A 265 11.36 -16.53 -3.38
C LEU A 265 11.75 -16.75 -1.92
N TRP A 266 11.65 -17.99 -1.46
CA TRP A 266 12.03 -18.38 -0.10
C TRP A 266 13.53 -18.69 -0.04
N ASP A 267 14.23 -18.20 0.97
CA ASP A 267 15.60 -18.64 1.25
C ASP A 267 15.52 -19.84 2.21
N ASP A 268 15.60 -21.05 1.66
CA ASP A 268 15.49 -22.30 2.43
C ASP A 268 16.80 -22.65 3.20
N LYS A 269 17.73 -21.69 3.35
CA LYS A 269 18.90 -21.87 4.21
C LYS A 269 18.48 -21.79 5.67
N GLU A 270 18.83 -22.79 6.47
CA GLU A 270 18.59 -22.81 7.92
C GLU A 270 19.06 -21.49 8.55
N GLN A 271 18.16 -20.82 9.28
CA GLN A 271 18.47 -19.59 10.01
C GLN A 271 19.63 -19.85 10.99
N THR A 272 20.83 -19.44 10.59
CA THR A 272 21.98 -19.37 11.47
C THR A 272 21.94 -18.02 12.17
N ASP A 273 21.46 -18.05 13.41
CA ASP A 273 21.52 -16.96 14.41
C ASP A 273 20.35 -15.94 14.41
N PRO A 274 19.41 -16.02 15.38
CA PRO A 274 18.31 -15.07 15.54
C PRO A 274 18.75 -13.67 16.05
N THR A 275 20.05 -13.43 16.24
CA THR A 275 20.57 -12.10 16.64
C THR A 275 20.94 -11.21 15.45
N GLU A 276 21.08 -11.75 14.24
CA GLU A 276 21.28 -10.96 13.02
C GLU A 276 19.93 -10.51 12.43
N ASN A 277 19.32 -9.50 13.04
CA ASN A 277 18.08 -8.83 12.60
C ASN A 277 18.16 -8.14 11.21
N THR A 278 19.21 -8.39 10.42
CA THR A 278 19.52 -7.72 9.15
C THR A 278 19.46 -8.62 7.92
N LYS A 279 19.28 -9.93 8.08
CA LYS A 279 19.13 -10.84 6.93
C LYS A 279 17.68 -10.83 6.43
N ALA A 280 17.50 -10.57 5.14
CA ALA A 280 16.22 -10.77 4.47
C ALA A 280 15.84 -12.26 4.54
N GLU A 281 14.61 -12.57 4.97
CA GLU A 281 14.17 -13.97 5.11
C GLU A 281 13.72 -14.56 3.77
N ARG A 282 13.44 -13.70 2.80
CA ARG A 282 12.83 -14.01 1.50
C ARG A 282 12.90 -12.80 0.58
N THR A 283 12.68 -13.02 -0.71
CA THR A 283 12.68 -11.97 -1.72
C THR A 283 11.36 -11.98 -2.49
N LEU A 284 10.73 -10.83 -2.63
CA LEU A 284 9.65 -10.61 -3.58
C LEU A 284 10.26 -10.30 -4.95
N ARG A 285 9.91 -11.10 -5.95
CA ARG A 285 10.29 -10.88 -7.34
C ARG A 285 9.09 -10.36 -8.11
N PHE A 286 9.23 -9.21 -8.75
CA PHE A 286 8.19 -8.62 -9.58
C PHE A 286 8.62 -8.55 -11.04
N THR A 287 7.75 -9.02 -11.94
CA THR A 287 7.94 -8.90 -13.39
C THR A 287 7.01 -7.81 -13.92
N PRO A 288 7.53 -6.70 -14.46
CA PRO A 288 6.71 -5.67 -15.08
C PRO A 288 5.87 -6.24 -16.24
N LEU A 289 4.56 -5.95 -16.21
CA LEU A 289 3.60 -6.31 -17.26
C LEU A 289 3.10 -5.08 -18.02
N LYS A 290 2.98 -3.95 -17.31
CA LYS A 290 2.55 -2.67 -17.84
C LYS A 290 3.25 -1.55 -17.09
N VAL A 291 3.61 -0.49 -17.81
CA VAL A 291 4.23 0.72 -17.28
C VAL A 291 3.36 1.91 -17.63
N ASP A 292 2.88 2.63 -16.62
CA ASP A 292 2.19 3.91 -16.78
C ASP A 292 3.07 5.01 -16.16
N PHE A 293 3.49 5.96 -16.99
CA PHE A 293 4.27 7.12 -16.55
C PHE A 293 3.40 8.37 -16.56
N ILE A 294 3.33 9.04 -15.42
CA ILE A 294 2.49 10.22 -15.18
C ILE A 294 3.40 11.41 -14.92
N ASN A 295 3.49 12.29 -15.90
CA ASN A 295 4.23 13.54 -15.79
C ASN A 295 3.47 14.50 -14.85
N ASN A 296 4.17 15.23 -13.99
CA ASN A 296 3.58 16.17 -13.02
C ASN A 296 2.44 15.59 -12.15
N GLY A 297 2.49 14.30 -11.83
CA GLY A 297 1.45 13.62 -11.05
C GLY A 297 1.47 13.92 -9.55
N LEU A 298 2.57 14.44 -9.01
CA LEU A 298 2.71 14.75 -7.59
C LEU A 298 2.35 16.20 -7.27
N ALA A 299 1.53 16.41 -6.22
CA ALA A 299 1.23 17.75 -5.69
C ALA A 299 2.38 18.36 -4.87
N TYR A 300 3.35 17.54 -4.48
CA TYR A 300 4.45 17.93 -3.61
C TYR A 300 5.79 17.42 -4.15
N LEU A 301 6.84 18.23 -4.02
CA LEU A 301 8.22 17.88 -4.34
C LEU A 301 9.05 17.82 -3.05
N GLN A 302 10.03 16.91 -3.00
CA GLN A 302 10.97 16.85 -1.89
C GLN A 302 11.91 18.07 -1.90
N THR A 303 12.18 18.64 -0.73
CA THR A 303 13.14 19.74 -0.52
C THR A 303 14.52 19.26 -0.10
#